data_AF-A0A6P7TPX7-F1
#
_entry.id   AF-A0A6P7TPX7-F1
#
_cell.length_a   1.000
_cell.length_b   1.000
_cell.length_c   1.000
_cell.angle_alpha   90.00
_cell.angle_beta   90.00
_cell.angle_gamma   90.00
#
_symmetry.space_group_name_H-M   'P 1'
#
loop_
_entity.id
_entity.type
_entity.pdbx_description
1 polymer ?
#
loop_
_entity_poly.entity_id
_entity_poly.type
_entity_poly.pdbx_seq_one_letter_code
_entity_poly.pdbx_strand_id
1 'polypeptide(L)'
;MGISTITAGRIYKGQQQKKNGEAFKLAFDRFPHTALIKTYSEDKTTPDSAATATAFLTGVKTNNGVIGLDGRVKHGVCSGNMEDSKANSILDWALAA
;
A
#
# COMPACT_ATOMS: atom_id res chain seq x y z
N MET A 1 -2.88 4.17 -6.00
CA MET A 1 -4.11 4.50 -6.75
C MET A 1 -5.11 5.15 -5.78
N GLY A 2 -5.25 6.48 -5.79
CA GLY A 2 -6.14 7.19 -4.86
C GLY A 2 -7.60 7.18 -5.30
N ILE A 3 -8.50 7.72 -4.47
CA ILE A 3 -9.96 7.78 -4.75
C ILE A 3 -10.26 8.53 -6.06
N SER A 4 -9.57 9.65 -6.30
CA SER A 4 -9.72 10.41 -7.55
C SER A 4 -9.31 9.60 -8.78
N THR A 5 -8.18 8.87 -8.69
CA THR A 5 -7.71 7.96 -9.75
C THR A 5 -8.71 6.85 -10.03
N ILE A 6 -9.35 6.30 -8.99
CA ILE A 6 -10.39 5.28 -9.13
C ILE A 6 -11.59 5.82 -9.93
N THR A 7 -12.11 6.99 -9.55
CA THR A 7 -13.25 7.59 -10.25
C THR A 7 -12.92 7.94 -11.70
N ALA A 8 -11.75 8.52 -11.96
CA ALA A 8 -11.28 8.78 -13.33
C ALA A 8 -11.17 7.49 -14.15
N GLY A 9 -10.59 6.43 -13.57
CA GLY A 9 -10.46 5.12 -14.21
C GLY A 9 -11.81 4.44 -14.48
N ARG A 10 -12.79 4.61 -13.59
CA ARG A 10 -14.17 4.14 -13.78
C ARG A 10 -14.82 4.77 -15.01
N ILE A 11 -14.79 6.10 -15.08
CA ILE A 11 -15.37 6.87 -16.19
C ILE A 11 -14.70 6.48 -17.49
N TYR A 12 -13.35 6.50 -17.51
CA TYR A 12 -12.57 6.13 -18.68
C TYR A 12 -12.89 4.72 -19.18
N LYS A 13 -12.92 3.72 -18.28
CA LYS A 13 -13.21 2.34 -18.66
C LYS A 13 -14.65 2.15 -19.16
N GLY A 14 -15.62 2.85 -18.59
CA GLY A 14 -17.00 2.82 -19.08
C GLY A 14 -17.13 3.41 -20.49
N GLN A 15 -16.50 4.56 -20.73
CA GLN A 15 -16.47 5.19 -22.06
C GLN A 15 -15.76 4.33 -23.11
N GLN A 16 -14.64 3.69 -22.75
CA GLN A 16 -13.95 2.72 -23.63
C GLN A 16 -14.84 1.54 -24.04
N GLN A 17 -15.83 1.16 -23.21
CA GLN A 17 -16.82 0.13 -23.53
C GLN A 17 -18.10 0.67 -24.20
N LYS A 18 -18.12 1.94 -24.63
CA LYS A 18 -19.31 2.62 -25.17
C LYS A 18 -20.51 2.59 -24.20
N LYS A 19 -20.24 2.61 -22.89
CA LYS A 19 -21.25 2.69 -21.81
C LYS A 19 -21.21 4.09 -21.18
N ASN A 20 -22.23 4.40 -20.39
CA ASN A 20 -22.19 5.56 -19.49
C ASN A 20 -21.02 5.39 -18.50
N GLY A 21 -20.07 6.33 -18.52
CA GLY A 21 -18.83 6.24 -17.75
C GLY A 21 -19.06 6.37 -16.25
N GLU A 22 -19.90 7.32 -15.86
CA GLU A 22 -20.22 7.67 -14.48
C GLU A 22 -20.97 6.54 -13.78
N ALA A 23 -21.88 5.87 -14.49
CA ALA A 23 -22.65 4.73 -13.98
C ALA A 23 -21.91 3.39 -14.12
N PHE A 24 -20.75 3.36 -14.77
CA PHE A 24 -19.96 2.14 -14.93
C PHE A 24 -19.43 1.66 -13.56
N LYS A 25 -19.29 0.34 -13.38
CA LYS A 25 -18.69 -0.24 -12.17
C LYS A 25 -17.43 -1.03 -12.52
N LEU A 26 -16.31 -0.67 -11.90
CA LEU A 26 -15.08 -1.45 -11.93
C LEU A 26 -15.29 -2.80 -11.23
N ALA A 27 -14.36 -3.75 -11.41
CA ALA A 27 -14.47 -5.07 -10.80
C ALA A 27 -14.54 -4.97 -9.26
N PHE A 28 -13.69 -4.13 -8.66
CA PHE A 28 -13.64 -3.91 -7.22
C PHE A 28 -14.77 -3.00 -6.70
N ASP A 29 -15.49 -2.25 -7.55
CA ASP A 29 -16.70 -1.49 -7.11
C ASP A 29 -17.85 -2.44 -6.71
N ARG A 30 -17.71 -3.74 -7.01
CA ARG A 30 -18.69 -4.79 -6.66
C ARG A 30 -18.37 -5.49 -5.34
N PHE A 31 -17.26 -5.16 -4.69
CA PHE A 31 -16.92 -5.76 -3.41
C PHE A 31 -17.90 -5.29 -2.33
N PRO A 32 -18.35 -6.17 -1.42
CA PRO A 32 -19.38 -5.83 -0.42
C PRO A 32 -18.85 -4.96 0.73
N HIS A 33 -17.53 -4.88 0.89
CA HIS A 33 -16.88 -4.16 1.98
C HIS A 33 -15.95 -3.07 1.43
N THR A 34 -15.89 -1.95 2.14
CA THR A 34 -15.02 -0.82 1.81
C THR A 34 -14.48 -0.23 3.11
N ALA A 35 -13.23 0.21 3.08
CA ALA A 35 -12.58 0.89 4.18
C ALA A 35 -11.69 2.01 3.65
N LEU A 36 -11.39 2.99 4.52
CA LEU A 36 -10.37 4.00 4.27
C LEU A 36 -9.10 3.63 5.04
N ILE A 37 -7.95 3.88 4.44
CA ILE A 37 -6.65 3.53 5.00
C ILE A 37 -5.84 4.82 5.22
N LYS A 38 -5.28 4.98 6.43
CA LYS A 38 -4.36 6.08 6.76
C LYS A 38 -2.94 5.70 6.37
N THR A 39 -2.42 6.32 5.31
CA THR A 39 -1.19 5.87 4.64
C THR A 39 0.12 6.44 5.18
N TYR A 40 0.10 7.40 6.11
CA TYR A 40 1.33 8.02 6.65
C TYR A 40 2.40 6.98 7.05
N SER A 41 3.67 7.29 6.81
CA SER A 41 4.82 6.52 7.29
C SER A 41 5.20 6.98 8.70
N GLU A 42 6.13 6.29 9.36
CA GLU A 42 6.54 6.66 10.72
C GLU A 42 7.19 8.06 10.77
N ASP A 43 7.86 8.47 9.69
CA ASP A 43 8.61 9.73 9.61
C ASP A 43 7.97 10.81 8.71
N LYS A 44 6.97 10.49 7.88
CA LYS A 44 6.36 11.44 6.93
C LYS A 44 4.84 11.29 6.79
N THR A 45 4.19 12.45 6.65
CA THR A 45 2.75 12.52 6.35
C THR A 45 2.40 12.01 4.96
N THR A 46 3.26 12.31 3.98
CA THR A 46 3.20 11.76 2.62
C THR A 46 4.19 10.60 2.50
N PRO A 47 3.71 9.34 2.52
CA PRO A 47 4.60 8.19 2.48
C PRO A 47 5.14 7.95 1.06
N ASP A 48 6.17 7.11 0.96
CA ASP A 48 6.63 6.55 -0.31
C ASP A 48 6.12 5.11 -0.52
N SER A 49 6.50 4.50 -1.64
CA SER A 49 6.07 3.13 -1.96
C SER A 49 6.74 2.08 -1.06
N ALA A 50 7.97 2.32 -0.61
CA ALA A 50 8.71 1.39 0.25
C ALA A 50 8.07 1.26 1.64
N ALA A 51 7.79 2.38 2.30
CA ALA A 51 7.17 2.39 3.62
C ALA A 51 5.75 1.81 3.60
N THR A 52 4.96 2.15 2.57
CA THR A 52 3.60 1.61 2.44
C THR A 52 3.59 0.12 2.13
N ALA A 53 4.48 -0.37 1.27
CA ALA A 53 4.63 -1.81 0.99
C ALA A 53 4.95 -2.59 2.27
N THR A 54 5.89 -2.11 3.07
CA THR A 54 6.19 -2.70 4.38
C THR A 54 4.95 -2.73 5.26
N ALA A 55 4.21 -1.62 5.36
CA ALA A 55 3.01 -1.55 6.20
C ALA A 55 1.92 -2.56 5.82
N PHE A 56 1.52 -2.63 4.54
CA PHE A 56 0.40 -3.52 4.16
C PHE A 56 0.81 -4.98 3.93
N LEU A 57 2.10 -5.28 3.72
CA LEU A 57 2.57 -6.66 3.56
C LEU A 57 3.03 -7.29 4.87
N THR A 58 3.60 -6.52 5.79
CA THR A 58 4.16 -7.04 7.06
C THR A 58 3.31 -6.70 8.28
N GLY A 59 2.39 -5.72 8.16
CA GLY A 59 1.61 -5.21 9.29
C GLY A 59 2.33 -4.16 10.15
N VAL A 60 3.56 -3.78 9.81
CA VAL A 60 4.38 -2.83 10.59
C VAL A 60 4.71 -1.59 9.77
N LYS A 61 4.47 -0.39 10.33
CA LYS A 61 4.88 0.87 9.70
C LYS A 61 6.39 1.10 9.84
N THR A 62 6.97 1.79 8.87
CA THR A 62 8.40 2.12 8.82
C THR A 62 8.62 3.50 8.21
N ASN A 63 9.89 3.91 8.12
CA ASN A 63 10.33 5.17 7.55
C ASN A 63 10.32 5.14 6.01
N ASN A 64 10.16 6.30 5.37
CA ASN A 64 10.25 6.38 3.90
C ASN A 64 11.60 5.85 3.38
N GLY A 65 11.55 5.11 2.28
CA GLY A 65 12.73 4.49 1.65
C GLY A 65 13.21 3.21 2.35
N VAL A 66 12.50 2.72 3.36
CA VAL A 66 12.83 1.47 4.07
C VAL A 66 11.83 0.37 3.70
N ILE A 67 12.34 -0.85 3.45
CA ILE A 67 11.54 -2.02 3.06
C ILE A 67 11.80 -3.17 4.04
N GLY A 68 10.74 -3.78 4.58
CA GLY A 68 10.83 -5.02 5.36
C GLY A 68 11.53 -4.88 6.71
N LEU A 69 11.76 -3.64 7.17
CA LEU A 69 12.34 -3.32 8.46
C LEU A 69 11.40 -2.33 9.18
N ASP A 70 11.34 -2.37 10.51
CA ASP A 70 10.53 -1.43 11.28
C ASP A 70 11.14 -0.01 11.34
N GLY A 71 10.46 0.90 12.04
CA GLY A 71 10.82 2.32 12.15
C GLY A 71 12.16 2.62 12.85
N ARG A 72 12.86 1.64 13.43
CA ARG A 72 14.19 1.85 14.03
C ARG A 72 15.28 2.10 12.99
N VAL A 73 15.09 1.60 11.77
CA VAL A 73 16.08 1.73 10.68
C VAL A 73 15.84 3.00 9.88
N LYS A 74 16.90 3.77 9.65
CA LYS A 74 16.86 4.99 8.82
C LYS A 74 17.33 4.69 7.40
N HIS A 75 16.66 5.29 6.43
CA HIS A 75 17.07 5.19 5.03
C HIS A 75 18.51 5.67 4.83
N GLY A 76 19.30 4.91 4.07
CA GLY A 76 20.71 5.20 3.78
C GLY A 76 21.71 4.81 4.88
N VAL A 77 21.26 4.24 6.01
CA VAL A 77 22.15 3.80 7.10
C VAL A 77 22.20 2.27 7.14
N CYS A 78 23.34 1.69 6.78
CA CYS A 78 23.56 0.23 6.77
C CYS A 78 24.02 -0.33 8.13
N SER A 79 24.60 0.52 8.98
CA SER A 79 25.12 0.14 10.29
C SER A 79 24.03 0.23 11.37
N GLY A 80 23.55 -0.91 11.87
CA GLY A 80 22.60 -0.97 12.99
C GLY A 80 21.92 -2.33 13.15
N ASN A 81 21.01 -2.44 14.13
CA ASN A 81 20.25 -3.66 14.46
C ASN A 81 19.20 -4.03 13.39
N MET A 82 19.66 -4.26 12.15
CA MET A 82 18.77 -4.62 11.04
C MET A 82 18.11 -5.97 11.27
N GLU A 83 18.83 -6.94 11.82
CA GLU A 83 18.31 -8.27 12.13
C GLU A 83 17.13 -8.20 13.10
N ASP A 84 17.26 -7.44 14.19
CA ASP A 84 16.19 -7.26 15.17
C ASP A 84 15.00 -6.48 14.62
N SER A 85 15.21 -5.70 13.55
CA SER A 85 14.20 -4.82 12.95
C SER A 85 13.44 -5.48 11.80
N LYS A 86 13.75 -6.73 11.43
CA LYS A 86 13.09 -7.45 10.35
C LYS A 86 11.60 -7.63 10.62
N ALA A 87 10.79 -7.27 9.63
CA ALA A 87 9.34 -7.47 9.62
C ALA A 87 8.98 -8.50 8.54
N ASN A 88 8.55 -9.69 8.97
CA ASN A 88 8.15 -10.77 8.04
C ASN A 88 6.87 -10.39 7.30
N SER A 89 6.85 -10.66 6.00
CA SER A 89 5.69 -10.40 5.15
C SER A 89 4.67 -11.52 5.27
N ILE A 90 3.41 -11.22 4.94
CA ILE A 90 2.32 -12.21 4.83
C ILE A 90 2.67 -13.34 3.85
N LEU A 91 3.53 -13.10 2.86
CA LEU A 91 4.03 -14.14 1.97
C LEU A 91 4.96 -15.11 2.71
N ASP A 92 5.86 -14.60 3.56
CA ASP A 92 6.74 -15.44 4.38
C ASP A 92 5.91 -16.33 5.32
N TRP A 93 4.87 -15.75 5.94
CA TRP A 93 3.92 -16.51 6.75
C TRP A 93 3.16 -17.57 5.94
N ALA A 94 2.75 -17.26 4.71
CA ALA A 94 2.04 -18.19 3.84
C ALA A 94 2.93 -19.34 3.32
N LEU A 95 4.22 -19.10 3.12
CA LEU A 95 5.18 -20.13 2.70
C LEU A 95 5.64 -21.03 3.87
N ALA A 96 5.55 -20.53 5.10
CA ALA A 96 5.89 -21.28 6.31
C ALA A 96 4.72 -22.09 6.89
N ALA A 97 3.51 -21.92 6.36
CA ALA A 97 2.29 -22.65 6.74
C ALA A 97 2.14 -23.94 5.93
#